data_AF-A0A2V6T7E7-F1
#
_entry.id   AF-A0A2V6T7E7-F1
#
_cell.length_a   1.000
_cell.length_b   1.000
_cell.length_c   1.000
_cell.angle_alpha   90.00
_cell.angle_beta   90.00
_cell.angle_gamma   90.00
#
_symmetry.space_group_name_H-M   'P 1'
#
loop_
_entity.id
_entity.type
_entity.pdbx_description
1 polymer ?
#
loop_
_entity_poly.entity_id
_entity_poly.type
_entity_poly.pdbx_seq_one_letter_code
_entity_poly.pdbx_strand_id
1 'polypeptide(L)'
;GPDRAIAIIREMRLVTDAPLVAYPNAGLPITTGDQVTYELEPEAMAKDYPALLDAGATVVGACCGSTPEHIRLIAEVVRARRSR
;
A
#
# COMPACT_ATOMS: atom_id res chain seq x y z
N GLY A 1 6.93 -3.07 2.69
CA GLY A 1 6.13 -2.08 1.96
C GLY A 1 4.83 -2.73 1.55
N PRO A 2 4.29 -2.40 0.37
CA PRO A 2 3.06 -2.99 -0.16
C PRO A 2 3.14 -4.50 -0.36
N ASP A 3 4.29 -5.01 -0.82
CA ASP A 3 4.64 -6.43 -0.97
C ASP A 3 4.20 -7.31 0.21
N ARG A 4 4.62 -6.96 1.43
CA ARG A 4 4.29 -7.71 2.65
C ARG A 4 2.85 -7.47 3.09
N ALA A 5 2.34 -6.25 2.87
CA ALA A 5 0.96 -5.92 3.22
C ALA A 5 -0.04 -6.79 2.44
N ILE A 6 0.24 -7.11 1.18
CA ILE A 6 -0.59 -8.01 0.37
C ILE A 6 -0.74 -9.38 1.05
N ALA A 7 0.38 -10.00 1.47
CA ALA A 7 0.34 -11.30 2.13
C ALA A 7 -0.42 -11.23 3.46
N ILE A 8 -0.16 -10.21 4.27
CA ILE A 8 -0.84 -10.02 5.56
C ILE A 8 -2.35 -9.84 5.36
N ILE A 9 -2.76 -9.00 4.40
CA ILE A 9 -4.19 -8.76 4.13
C ILE A 9 -4.89 -10.03 3.66
N ARG A 10 -4.24 -10.87 2.84
CA ARG A 10 -4.80 -12.17 2.44
C ARG A 10 -5.06 -13.05 3.65
N GLU A 11 -4.10 -13.19 4.56
CA GLU A 11 -4.27 -13.97 5.78
C GLU A 11 -5.36 -13.41 6.69
N MET A 12 -5.40 -12.08 6.87
CA MET A 12 -6.44 -11.41 7.65
C MET A 12 -7.84 -11.64 7.06
N ARG A 13 -7.98 -11.62 5.73
CA ARG A 13 -9.27 -11.83 5.07
C ARG A 13 -9.84 -13.23 5.30
N LEU A 14 -9.01 -14.23 5.60
CA LEU A 14 -9.46 -15.60 5.89
C LEU A 14 -10.23 -15.74 7.21
N VAL A 15 -10.07 -14.80 8.14
CA VAL A 15 -10.56 -14.93 9.53
C VAL A 15 -11.58 -13.87 9.94
N THR A 16 -11.96 -12.98 9.04
CA THR A 16 -12.95 -11.94 9.29
C THR A 16 -13.61 -11.54 7.98
N ASP A 17 -14.79 -10.91 8.04
CA ASP A 17 -15.46 -10.21 6.94
C ASP A 17 -15.47 -8.67 7.13
N ALA A 18 -14.92 -8.18 8.24
CA ALA A 18 -14.85 -6.75 8.53
C ALA A 18 -14.05 -5.99 7.45
N PRO A 19 -14.33 -4.70 7.22
CA PRO A 19 -13.51 -3.87 6.34
C PRO A 19 -12.05 -3.87 6.77
N LEU A 20 -11.13 -4.12 5.84
CA LEU A 20 -9.70 -4.11 6.09
C LEU A 20 -9.07 -2.81 5.57
N VAL A 21 -8.17 -2.23 6.35
CA VAL A 21 -7.46 -0.99 6.01
C VAL A 21 -5.98 -1.31 5.82
N ALA A 22 -5.40 -0.94 4.68
CA ALA A 22 -3.99 -1.14 4.39
C ALA A 22 -3.31 0.17 4.00
N TYR A 23 -2.28 0.57 4.76
CA TYR A 23 -1.51 1.79 4.52
C TYR A 23 0.00 1.52 4.72
N PRO A 24 0.65 0.77 3.81
CA PRO A 24 2.06 0.40 3.96
C PRO A 24 2.99 1.62 3.86
N ASN A 25 4.22 1.48 4.38
CA ASN A 25 5.32 2.42 4.12
C ASN A 25 5.76 2.35 2.65
N ALA A 26 6.41 3.42 2.17
CA ALA A 26 7.07 3.50 0.86
C ALA A 26 8.36 2.65 0.83
N GLY A 27 8.19 1.33 0.97
CA GLY A 27 9.28 0.36 1.03
C GLY A 27 9.57 -0.12 2.46
N LEU A 28 10.73 -0.75 2.66
CA LEU A 28 11.24 -1.06 3.99
C LEU A 28 12.09 0.12 4.47
N PRO A 29 12.09 0.42 5.79
CA PRO A 29 12.97 1.45 6.33
C PRO A 29 14.43 1.03 6.12
N ILE A 30 15.23 1.97 5.60
CA ILE A 30 16.67 1.83 5.44
C ILE A 30 17.31 2.74 6.49
N THR A 31 18.15 2.18 7.35
CA THR A 31 18.81 2.93 8.43
C THR A 31 20.27 3.17 8.06
N THR A 32 20.65 4.45 8.00
CA THR A 32 22.02 4.89 7.75
C THR A 32 22.43 5.85 8.87
N GLY A 33 23.21 5.35 9.84
CA GLY A 33 23.47 6.09 11.08
C GLY A 33 22.18 6.34 11.86
N ASP A 34 21.93 7.60 12.20
CA ASP A 34 20.71 8.03 12.93
C ASP A 34 19.53 8.38 11.99
N GLN A 35 19.68 8.19 10.68
CA GLN A 35 18.65 8.51 9.69
C GLN A 35 17.92 7.26 9.22
N VAL A 36 16.60 7.36 9.07
CA VAL A 36 15.74 6.35 8.45
C VAL A 36 15.17 6.91 7.16
N THR A 37 15.45 6.26 6.03
CA THR A 37 14.94 6.61 4.70
C THR A 37 14.02 5.52 4.16
N TYR A 38 13.25 5.88 3.13
CA TYR A 38 12.31 5.03 2.41
C TYR A 38 12.50 5.33 0.92
N GLU A 39 12.69 4.31 0.10
CA GLU A 39 13.17 4.47 -1.29
C GLU A 39 12.21 3.91 -2.33
N LEU A 40 10.98 3.53 -1.94
CA LEU A 40 9.99 3.09 -2.92
C LEU A 40 9.33 4.30 -3.58
N GLU A 41 9.61 4.50 -4.86
CA GLU A 41 9.05 5.59 -5.64
C GLU A 41 7.52 5.48 -5.83
N PRO A 42 6.82 6.61 -6.06
CA PRO A 42 5.37 6.65 -6.24
C PRO A 42 4.80 5.63 -7.23
N GLU A 43 5.38 5.51 -8.42
CA GLU A 43 4.92 4.61 -9.48
C GLU A 43 5.10 3.14 -9.09
N ALA A 44 6.23 2.83 -8.46
CA ALA A 44 6.53 1.48 -7.99
C ALA A 44 5.57 1.07 -6.86
N MET A 45 5.31 1.98 -5.92
CA MET A 45 4.36 1.75 -4.84
C MET A 45 2.94 1.55 -5.38
N ALA A 46 2.46 2.41 -6.28
CA ALA A 46 1.11 2.34 -6.84
C ALA A 46 0.86 1.03 -7.63
N LYS A 47 1.89 0.46 -8.25
CA LYS A 47 1.80 -0.80 -9.01
C LYS A 47 1.33 -2.00 -8.17
N ASP A 48 1.55 -1.96 -6.85
CA ASP A 48 1.17 -3.05 -5.95
C ASP A 48 -0.27 -2.93 -5.42
N TYR A 49 -0.90 -1.76 -5.54
CA TYR A 49 -2.25 -1.50 -5.01
C TYR A 49 -3.36 -2.35 -5.66
N PRO A 50 -3.29 -2.72 -6.96
CA PRO A 50 -4.22 -3.70 -7.52
C PRO A 50 -4.19 -5.02 -6.73
N ALA A 51 -3.01 -5.55 -6.44
CA ALA A 51 -2.88 -6.80 -5.70
C ALA A 51 -3.30 -6.66 -4.23
N LEU A 52 -3.09 -5.50 -3.62
CA LEU A 52 -3.52 -5.20 -2.25
C LEU A 52 -5.04 -5.13 -2.10
N LEU A 53 -5.72 -4.54 -3.10
CA LEU A 53 -7.17 -4.53 -3.20
C LEU A 53 -7.71 -5.95 -3.47
N ASP A 54 -7.08 -6.70 -4.39
CA ASP A 54 -7.46 -8.09 -4.68
C ASP A 54 -7.26 -9.03 -3.48
N ALA A 55 -6.33 -8.70 -2.59
CA ALA A 55 -6.12 -9.41 -1.33
C ALA A 55 -7.27 -9.21 -0.33
N GLY A 56 -8.13 -8.20 -0.51
CA GLY A 56 -9.28 -7.94 0.34
C GLY A 56 -9.23 -6.62 1.12
N ALA A 57 -8.26 -5.73 0.84
CA ALA A 57 -8.26 -4.39 1.43
C ALA A 57 -9.45 -3.57 0.93
N THR A 58 -10.21 -2.98 1.86
CA THR A 58 -11.38 -2.14 1.58
C THR A 58 -11.00 -0.67 1.51
N VAL A 59 -10.11 -0.24 2.39
CA VAL A 59 -9.57 1.12 2.43
C VAL A 59 -8.06 1.03 2.25
N VAL A 60 -7.52 1.85 1.36
CA VAL A 60 -6.08 1.88 1.08
C VAL A 60 -5.53 3.29 1.26
N GLY A 61 -4.34 3.38 1.81
CA GLY A 61 -3.60 4.62 2.03
C GLY A 61 -2.10 4.34 1.98
N ALA A 62 -1.28 5.23 2.53
CA ALA A 62 0.16 5.05 2.61
C ALA A 62 0.69 5.65 3.92
N CYS A 63 1.83 5.17 4.43
CA CYS A 63 2.41 5.59 5.71
C CYS A 63 3.79 6.24 5.51
N CYS A 64 4.79 5.92 6.33
CA CYS A 64 6.10 6.56 6.32
C CYS A 64 6.79 6.47 4.95
N GLY A 65 7.52 7.53 4.59
CA GLY A 65 8.19 7.65 3.30
C GLY A 65 7.29 8.08 2.14
N SER A 66 5.97 8.04 2.33
CA SER A 66 5.01 8.39 1.27
C SER A 66 4.83 9.91 1.18
N THR A 67 4.52 10.38 -0.02
CA THR A 67 4.30 11.80 -0.34
C THR A 67 2.92 12.01 -0.96
N PRO A 68 2.45 13.26 -1.16
CA PRO A 68 1.21 13.50 -1.91
C PRO A 68 1.19 12.86 -3.30
N GLU A 69 2.35 12.73 -3.95
CA GLU A 69 2.47 12.09 -5.26
C GLU A 69 2.17 10.57 -5.21
N HIS A 70 2.60 9.89 -4.14
CA HIS A 70 2.21 8.51 -3.88
C HIS A 70 0.68 8.38 -3.80
N ILE A 71 0.05 9.25 -3.00
CA ILE A 71 -1.40 9.23 -2.81
C ILE A 71 -2.13 9.53 -4.12
N ARG A 72 -1.63 10.46 -4.94
CA ARG A 72 -2.19 10.78 -6.26
C ARG A 72 -2.25 9.53 -7.15
N LEU A 73 -1.14 8.83 -7.31
CA LEU A 73 -1.05 7.64 -8.15
C LEU A 73 -1.85 6.45 -7.59
N ILE A 74 -1.82 6.23 -6.27
CA ILE A 74 -2.67 5.24 -5.61
C ILE A 74 -4.15 5.52 -5.89
N ALA A 75 -4.58 6.78 -5.78
CA ALA A 75 -5.96 7.16 -6.02
C ALA A 75 -6.37 6.98 -7.49
N GLU A 76 -5.46 7.14 -8.45
CA GLU A 76 -5.70 6.83 -9.86
C GLU A 76 -5.97 5.34 -10.07
N VAL A 77 -5.18 4.47 -9.45
CA VAL A 77 -5.40 3.01 -9.46
C VAL A 77 -6.78 2.66 -8.89
N VAL A 78 -7.14 3.22 -7.74
CA VAL A 78 -8.45 2.98 -7.10
C VAL A 78 -9.60 3.47 -7.98
N ARG A 79 -9.49 4.68 -8.57
CA ARG A 79 -10.53 5.22 -9.46
C ARG A 79 -10.72 4.38 -10.72
N ALA A 80 -9.62 3.94 -11.35
CA ALA A 80 -9.67 3.11 -12.56
C ALA A 80 -10.35 1.75 -12.33
N ARG A 81 -10.32 1.23 -11.10
CA ARG A 81 -11.01 -0.01 -10.71
C ARG A 81 -12.50 0.18 -10.43
N ARG A 82 -12.93 1.35 -9.96
CA ARG A 82 -14.35 1.65 -9.71
C ARG A 82 -15.16 1.88 -10.99
N SER A 83 -14.50 2.20 -12.09
CA SER A 83 -15.12 2.40 -13.41
C SER A 83 -15.27 1.12 -14.23
N ARG A 84 -14.93 -0.05 -13.67
CA ARG A 84 -15.12 -1.38 -14.25
C ARG A 84 -16.22 -2.10 -13.49
#